data_AF-A0A7W0KCA4-F1
#
_entry.id   AF-A0A7W0KCA4-F1
#
_cell.length_a   1.000
_cell.length_b   1.000
_cell.length_c   1.000
_cell.angle_alpha   90.00
_cell.angle_beta   90.00
_cell.angle_gamma   90.00
#
_symmetry.space_group_name_H-M   'P 1'
#
loop_
_entity.id
_entity.type
_entity.pdbx_description
1 polymer ?
#
loop_
_entity_poly.entity_id
_entity_poly.type
_entity_poly.pdbx_seq_one_letter_code
_entity_poly.pdbx_strand_id
1 'polypeptide(L)' 'MPTKTAIGHNPVINAFAARLRADHKPDKVVTIACLHTLLTILNAMVMHDECWHPRPLAA' A
#
# COMPACT_ATOMS: atom_id res chain seq x y z
N MET A 1 1.19 10.27 10.44
CA MET A 1 0.84 8.83 10.54
C MET A 1 1.41 8.08 9.34
N PRO A 2 1.98 6.88 9.51
CA PRO A 2 2.71 6.13 8.47
C PRO A 2 1.85 5.81 7.24
N THR A 3 0.54 5.60 7.43
CA THR A 3 -0.38 5.27 6.34
C THR A 3 -0.51 6.39 5.31
N LYS A 4 -0.52 7.66 5.75
CA LYS A 4 -0.61 8.82 4.84
C LYS A 4 0.68 8.97 4.02
N THR A 5 1.84 8.73 4.64
CA THR A 5 3.13 8.71 3.95
C THR A 5 3.20 7.58 2.93
N ALA A 6 2.75 6.38 3.30
CA ALA A 6 2.72 5.22 2.40
C ALA A 6 1.83 5.45 1.17
N ILE A 7 0.64 6.01 1.34
CA ILE A 7 -0.27 6.35 0.22
C ILE A 7 0.34 7.42 -0.69
N GLY A 8 1.14 8.36 -0.15
CA GLY A 8 1.75 9.43 -0.94
C GLY A 8 3.00 9.02 -1.72
N HIS A 9 3.80 8.09 -1.20
CA HIS A 9 5.12 7.75 -1.77
C HIS A 9 5.15 6.38 -2.44
N ASN A 10 4.20 5.50 -2.14
CA ASN A 10 4.14 4.16 -2.71
C ASN A 10 3.00 4.07 -3.74
N PRO A 11 3.32 3.99 -5.05
CA PRO A 11 2.30 3.96 -6.11
C PRO A 11 1.40 2.73 -6.04
N VAL A 12 1.90 1.59 -5.53
CA VAL A 12 1.13 0.35 -5.37
C VAL A 12 0.06 0.54 -4.29
N ILE A 13 0.43 1.13 -3.15
CA ILE A 13 -0.48 1.40 -2.05
C ILE A 13 -1.49 2.50 -2.44
N ASN A 14 -1.06 3.49 -3.21
CA ASN A 14 -1.94 4.53 -3.73
C ASN A 14 -3.05 3.95 -4.63
N ALA A 15 -2.67 3.14 -5.63
CA ALA A 15 -3.62 2.49 -6.52
C ALA A 15 -4.59 1.57 -5.77
N PHE A 16 -4.10 0.84 -4.77
CA PHE A 16 -4.93 0.01 -3.90
C PHE A 16 -5.93 0.86 -3.10
N ALA A 17 -5.47 1.97 -2.50
CA ALA A 17 -6.34 2.88 -1.76
C ALA A 17 -7.39 3.53 -2.67
N ALA A 18 -7.02 3.91 -3.90
CA ALA A 18 -7.95 4.47 -4.90
C ALA A 18 -9.03 3.45 -5.27
N ARG A 19 -8.67 2.19 -5.52
CA ARG A 19 -9.62 1.10 -5.79
C ARG A 19 -10.59 0.88 -4.63
N LEU A 20 -10.10 0.82 -3.39
CA LEU A 20 -10.96 0.62 -2.22
C LEU A 20 -11.93 1.79 -1.99
N ARG A 21 -11.52 3.02 -2.30
CA ARG A 21 -12.40 4.19 -2.25
C ARG A 21 -13.45 4.17 -3.36
N ALA A 22 -13.09 3.73 -4.57
CA ALA A 22 -14.04 3.54 -5.66
C ALA A 22 -15.13 2.51 -5.31
N ASP A 23 -14.77 1.48 -4.53
CA ASP A 23 -15.70 0.49 -3.99
C ASP A 23 -16.56 1.00 -2.81
N HIS A 24 -16.57 2.31 -2.52
CA HIS A 24 -17.33 2.94 -1.43
C HIS A 24 -17.04 2.36 -0.03
N LYS A 25 -15.81 1.85 0.19
CA LYS A 25 -15.44 1.30 1.49
C LYS A 25 -15.23 2.41 2.52
N PRO A 26 -15.56 2.19 3.80
CA PRO A 26 -15.31 3.18 4.86
C PRO A 26 -13.83 3.55 4.97
N ASP A 27 -13.52 4.82 5.22
CA ASP A 27 -12.14 5.32 5.31
C ASP A 27 -11.27 4.57 6.33
N LYS A 28 -11.90 4.10 7.42
CA LYS A 28 -11.23 3.27 8.42
C LYS A 28 -10.71 1.96 7.82
N VAL A 29 -11.51 1.32 6.97
CA VAL A 29 -11.14 0.08 6.27
C VAL A 29 -10.00 0.36 5.29
N VAL A 30 -10.08 1.46 4.54
CA VAL A 30 -9.00 1.86 3.61
C VAL A 30 -7.69 2.05 4.37
N THR A 31 -7.72 2.73 5.52
CA THR A 31 -6.54 3.01 6.34
C THR A 31 -5.91 1.73 6.89
N ILE A 32 -6.72 0.84 7.47
CA ILE A 32 -6.22 -0.44 8.01
C ILE A 32 -5.70 -1.35 6.90
N ALA A 33 -6.39 -1.40 5.74
CA ALA A 33 -5.93 -2.18 4.60
C ALA A 33 -4.58 -1.67 4.06
N CYS A 34 -4.40 -0.36 3.92
CA CYS A 34 -3.13 0.23 3.48
C CYS A 34 -1.99 -0.04 4.47
N LEU A 35 -2.27 -0.03 5.77
CA LEU A 35 -1.28 -0.38 6.80
C LEU A 35 -0.85 -1.85 6.68
N HIS A 36 -1.81 -2.76 6.51
CA HIS A 36 -1.52 -4.18 6.29
C HIS A 36 -0.65 -4.38 5.04
N THR A 37 -1.01 -3.74 3.92
CA THR A 37 -0.22 -3.82 2.68
C THR A 37 1.20 -3.30 2.88
N LEU A 38 1.38 -2.20 3.61
CA LEU A 38 2.71 -1.67 3.94
C LEU A 38 3.53 -2.68 4.75
N LEU A 39 2.93 -3.29 5.78
CA LEU A 39 3.62 -4.26 6.63
C LEU A 39 4.02 -5.51 5.84
N THR A 40 3.15 -5.99 4.95
CA THR A 40 3.45 -7.11 4.05
C THR A 40 4.64 -6.80 3.13
N ILE A 41 4.67 -5.59 2.54
CA ILE A 41 5.79 -5.14 1.70
C ILE A 41 7.09 -5.13 2.49
N LEU A 42 7.10 -4.50 3.66
CA LEU A 42 8.29 -4.41 4.50
C LEU A 42 8.76 -5.78 4.95
N ASN A 43 7.83 -6.67 5.31
CA ASN A 43 8.16 -8.04 5.69
C ASN A 43 8.81 -8.81 4.52
N ALA A 44 8.31 -8.66 3.30
CA ALA A 44 8.92 -9.27 2.12
C ALA A 44 10.32 -8.71 1.84
N MET A 45 10.49 -7.39 1.92
CA MET A 45 11.80 -6.74 1.74
C MET A 45 12.84 -7.27 2.73
N VAL A 46 12.48 -7.37 4.02
CA VAL A 46 13.37 -7.89 5.06
C VAL A 46 13.66 -9.38 4.87
N MET A 47 12.66 -10.17 4.47
CA MET A 47 12.82 -11.61 4.24
C MET A 47 13.77 -11.91 3.07
N HIS A 48 13.73 -11.09 2.02
CA HIS A 48 14.53 -11.30 0.81
C HIS A 48 15.85 -10.49 0.79
N ASP A 49 16.09 -9.66 1.82
CA ASP A 49 17.18 -8.67 1.84
C ASP A 49 17.20 -7.79 0.58
N GLU A 50 16.00 -7.46 0.08
CA GLU A 50 15.81 -6.72 -1.16
C GLU A 50 15.29 -5.31 -0.88
N CYS A 51 15.84 -4.33 -1.60
CA CYS A 51 15.30 -2.98 -1.60
C CYS A 51 13.93 -2.92 -2.29
N TRP A 52 13.19 -1.85 -2.03
CA TRP A 52 11.87 -1.63 -2.62
C TRP A 52 11.94 -1.66 -4.15
N HIS A 53 11.29 -2.66 -4.76
CA HIS A 53 11.26 -2.85 -6.20
C HIS A 53 9.80 -2.97 -6.67
N PRO A 54 9.10 -1.85 -6.88
CA PRO A 54 7.69 -1.86 -7.24
C PRO A 54 7.53 -2.46 -8.63
N ARG A 55 6.74 -3.53 -8.74
CA ARG A 55 6.18 -3.91 -10.04
C ARG A 55 5.17 -2.85 -10.44
N PRO A 56 5.34 -2.14 -11.58
CA PRO A 56 4.31 -1.24 -12.06
C PRO A 56 3.05 -2.06 -12.31
N LEU A 57 1.91 -1.64 -11.74
CA LEU A 57 0.61 -2.09 -12.24
C LEU A 57 0.54 -1.60 -13.68
N ALA A 58 0.52 -2.53 -14.64
CA ALA A 58 0.26 -2.18 -16.04
C ALA A 58 -1.06 -1.40 -16.10
N ALA A 59 -1.01 -0.25 -16.78
CA ALA A 59 -2.14 0.67 -16.98
C ALA A 59 -3.26 0.01 -17.80
#